data_AF-A0A2S6AKL1-F1
#
_entry.id   AF-A0A2S6AKL1-F1
#
_cell.length_a   1.000
_cell.length_b   1.000
_cell.length_c   1.000
_cell.angle_alpha   90.00
_cell.angle_beta   90.00
_cell.angle_gamma   90.00
#
_symmetry.space_group_name_H-M   'P 1'
#
loop_
_entity.id
_entity.type
_entity.pdbx_description
1 polymer ?
#
loop_
_entity_poly.entity_id
_entity_poly.type
_entity_poly.pdbx_seq_one_letter_code
_entity_poly.pdbx_strand_id
1 'polypeptide(L)'
;MARPIVSALGAGVGAGSLVSFVLPLAIWPGEARLTAPLFCRAPYLDPMVVSDTVHDSEGTSVNYTLYCVSERGALTDEGFALPFLTLFAAHIILITAVVLVAMLWTRTPSADTPVASDAVEL
;
A
#
# COMPACT_ATOMS: atom_id res chain seq x y z
N MET A 1 -18.65 -14.99 11.81
CA MET A 1 -17.52 -14.07 11.55
C MET A 1 -16.61 -14.50 10.39
N ALA A 2 -16.58 -15.76 9.95
CA ALA A 2 -15.67 -16.21 8.89
C ALA A 2 -15.93 -15.59 7.48
N ARG A 3 -17.19 -15.50 7.02
CA ARG A 3 -17.53 -14.92 5.70
C ARG A 3 -17.00 -13.49 5.45
N PRO A 4 -17.21 -12.50 6.34
CA PRO A 4 -16.68 -11.14 6.10
C PRO A 4 -15.14 -11.10 6.09
N ILE A 5 -14.49 -11.94 6.91
CA ILE A 5 -13.02 -12.02 6.95
C ILE A 5 -12.50 -12.56 5.61
N VAL A 6 -13.07 -13.65 5.10
CA VAL A 6 -12.70 -14.23 3.81
C VAL A 6 -12.94 -13.24 2.66
N SER A 7 -14.07 -12.53 2.65
CA SER A 7 -14.35 -11.51 1.63
C SER A 7 -13.36 -10.35 1.68
N ALA A 8 -12.99 -9.89 2.89
CA ALA A 8 -12.03 -8.80 3.03
C ALA A 8 -10.61 -9.21 2.63
N LEU A 9 -10.19 -10.42 3.00
CA LEU A 9 -8.92 -10.99 2.57
C LEU A 9 -8.86 -11.15 1.06
N GLY A 10 -9.94 -11.62 0.43
CA GLY A 10 -10.03 -11.72 -1.03
C GLY A 10 -9.92 -10.36 -1.72
N ALA A 11 -10.63 -9.35 -1.21
CA ALA A 11 -10.53 -7.98 -1.72
C ALA A 11 -9.13 -7.39 -1.52
N GLY A 12 -8.53 -7.60 -0.34
CA GLY A 12 -7.18 -7.18 -0.02
C GLY A 12 -6.14 -7.77 -0.95
N VAL A 13 -6.15 -9.09 -1.15
CA VAL A 13 -5.21 -9.76 -2.06
C VAL A 13 -5.46 -9.32 -3.50
N GLY A 14 -6.71 -9.32 -3.97
CA GLY A 14 -7.03 -8.97 -5.36
C GLY A 14 -6.72 -7.51 -5.70
N ALA A 15 -7.40 -6.57 -5.03
CA ALA A 15 -7.21 -5.15 -5.30
C ALA A 15 -5.84 -4.66 -4.83
N GLY A 16 -5.31 -5.17 -3.71
CA GLY A 16 -3.97 -4.82 -3.23
C GLY A 16 -2.88 -5.25 -4.17
N SER A 17 -3.00 -6.42 -4.82
CA SER A 17 -2.05 -6.83 -5.85
C SER A 17 -2.08 -5.86 -7.04
N LEU A 18 -3.28 -5.58 -7.58
CA LEU A 18 -3.42 -4.66 -8.72
C LEU A 18 -2.85 -3.27 -8.42
N VAL A 19 -3.20 -2.72 -7.27
CA VAL A 19 -2.71 -1.41 -6.80
C VAL A 19 -1.18 -1.42 -6.69
N SER A 20 -0.60 -2.49 -6.13
CA SER A 20 0.85 -2.62 -5.95
C SER A 20 1.62 -2.81 -7.25
N PHE A 21 1.00 -3.30 -8.32
CA PHE A 21 1.66 -3.33 -9.63
C PHE A 21 1.53 -1.99 -10.34
N VAL A 22 0.38 -1.32 -10.25
CA VAL A 22 0.11 -0.10 -11.01
C VAL A 22 0.77 1.13 -10.38
N LEU A 23 0.64 1.31 -9.05
CA LEU A 23 1.16 2.51 -8.39
C LEU A 23 2.69 2.61 -8.46
N PRO A 24 3.48 1.65 -7.94
CA PRO A 24 4.93 1.80 -7.85
C PRO A 24 5.64 1.66 -9.19
N LEU A 25 5.05 0.97 -10.18
CA LEU A 25 5.71 0.75 -11.47
C LEU A 25 5.33 1.79 -12.53
N ALA A 26 4.08 2.29 -12.51
CA ALA A 26 3.55 3.11 -13.61
C ALA A 26 3.18 4.55 -13.21
N ILE A 27 2.77 4.80 -11.96
CA ILE A 27 2.23 6.11 -11.56
C ILE A 27 3.21 6.87 -10.67
N TRP A 28 3.72 6.21 -9.63
CA TRP A 28 4.54 6.83 -8.60
C TRP A 28 5.64 5.89 -8.07
N PRO A 29 6.73 5.71 -8.82
CA PRO A 29 7.89 4.94 -8.36
C PRO A 29 8.56 5.55 -7.12
N GLY A 30 8.35 6.84 -6.86
CA GLY A 30 8.78 7.52 -5.65
C GLY A 30 8.16 6.95 -4.35
N GLU A 31 7.12 6.15 -4.44
CA GLU A 31 6.54 5.43 -3.29
C GLU A 31 7.55 4.49 -2.63
N ALA A 32 8.48 3.91 -3.39
CA ALA A 32 9.55 3.06 -2.84
C ALA A 32 10.44 3.81 -1.84
N ARG A 33 10.54 5.15 -1.95
CA ARG A 33 11.24 5.99 -0.98
C ARG A 33 10.61 5.94 0.42
N LEU A 34 9.31 5.66 0.53
CA LEU A 34 8.63 5.52 1.82
C LEU A 34 9.11 4.30 2.60
N THR A 35 9.63 3.30 1.90
CA THR A 35 10.18 2.08 2.51
C THR A 35 11.63 2.25 2.96
N ALA A 36 12.29 3.33 2.54
CA ALA A 36 13.70 3.60 2.82
C ALA A 36 14.11 3.52 4.30
N PRO A 37 13.31 3.96 5.29
CA PRO A 37 13.70 3.83 6.70
C PRO A 37 13.91 2.37 7.16
N LEU A 38 13.40 1.39 6.41
CA LEU A 38 13.60 -0.04 6.68
C LEU A 38 14.92 -0.57 6.12
N PHE A 39 15.46 0.09 5.08
CA PHE A 39 16.57 -0.42 4.27
C PHE A 39 17.82 0.46 4.35
N CYS A 40 17.67 1.77 4.28
CA CYS A 40 18.76 2.72 4.44
C CYS A 40 19.28 2.71 5.89
N ARG A 41 20.58 2.44 6.05
CA ARG A 41 21.27 2.44 7.34
C ARG A 41 22.44 3.40 7.33
N ALA A 42 22.78 3.93 8.50
CA ALA A 42 23.96 4.77 8.66
C ALA A 42 25.22 4.06 8.10
N PRO A 43 26.06 4.74 7.31
CA PRO A 43 26.08 6.20 7.06
C PRO A 43 25.24 6.67 5.84
N TYR A 44 24.45 5.80 5.22
CA TYR A 44 23.65 6.08 4.01
C TYR A 44 22.18 6.29 4.39
N LEU A 45 21.81 7.53 4.74
CA LEU A 45 20.50 7.85 5.30
C LEU A 45 19.55 8.55 4.31
N ASP A 46 20.07 9.07 3.20
CA ASP A 46 19.27 9.81 2.23
C ASP A 46 18.80 8.90 1.09
N PRO A 47 17.50 8.56 1.00
CA PRO A 47 17.04 7.69 -0.06
C PRO A 47 16.77 8.44 -1.35
N MET A 48 17.16 7.82 -2.46
CA MET A 48 16.82 8.23 -3.82
C MET A 48 16.30 7.03 -4.62
N VAL A 49 15.25 7.24 -5.40
CA VAL A 49 14.76 6.23 -6.35
C VAL A 49 15.13 6.69 -7.74
N VAL A 50 15.82 5.83 -8.49
CA VAL A 50 16.29 6.12 -9.84
C VAL A 50 15.59 5.17 -10.81
N SER A 51 15.20 5.69 -11.97
CA SER A 51 14.70 4.90 -13.09
C SER A 51 15.86 4.55 -14.02
N ASP A 52 16.24 3.28 -14.05
CA ASP A 52 17.28 2.76 -14.92
C ASP A 52 16.65 2.28 -16.23
N THR A 53 16.88 3.04 -17.30
CA THR A 53 16.39 2.70 -18.64
C THR A 53 17.49 2.01 -19.45
N VAL A 54 17.34 0.71 -19.73
CA VAL A 54 18.28 -0.05 -20.55
C VAL A 54 17.73 -0.15 -21.97
N HIS A 55 18.57 0.18 -22.95
CA HIS A 55 18.27 0.04 -24.37
C HIS A 55 19.15 -1.07 -24.94
N ASP A 56 18.55 -2.18 -25.32
CA ASP A 56 19.23 -3.30 -25.97
C ASP A 56 18.56 -3.64 -27.31
N SER A 57 19.03 -4.71 -27.96
CA SER A 57 18.46 -5.17 -29.23
C SER A 57 17.03 -5.75 -29.10
N GLU A 58 16.57 -6.02 -27.88
CA GLU A 58 15.25 -6.58 -27.57
C GLU A 58 14.23 -5.48 -27.21
N GLY A 59 14.69 -4.27 -26.85
CA GLY A 59 13.88 -3.07 -26.72
C GLY A 59 14.37 -2.10 -25.65
N THR A 60 13.45 -1.26 -25.19
CA THR A 60 13.66 -0.39 -24.03
C THR A 60 13.01 -1.04 -22.82
N SER A 61 13.81 -1.38 -21.79
CA SER A 61 13.31 -1.79 -20.49
C SER A 61 13.55 -0.68 -19.45
N VAL A 62 12.60 -0.51 -18.55
CA VAL A 62 12.70 0.43 -17.43
C VAL A 62 12.67 -0.36 -16.15
N ASN A 63 13.72 -0.23 -15.35
CA ASN A 63 13.76 -0.73 -13.99
C ASN A 63 13.82 0.45 -13.02
N TYR A 64 13.45 0.22 -11.77
CA TYR A 64 13.62 1.19 -10.70
C TYR A 64 14.59 0.60 -9.68
N THR A 65 15.39 1.46 -9.05
CA THR A 65 16.36 1.06 -8.03
C THR A 65 16.31 2.05 -6.88
N LEU A 66 16.23 1.55 -5.64
CA LEU A 66 16.40 2.36 -4.44
C LEU A 66 17.89 2.42 -4.09
N TYR A 67 18.42 3.63 -4.07
CA TYR A 67 19.75 3.90 -3.57
C TYR A 67 19.67 4.68 -2.26
N CYS A 68 20.58 4.39 -1.34
CA CYS A 68 20.80 5.19 -0.16
C CYS A 68 22.11 5.98 -0.31
N VAL A 69 22.05 7.26 0.01
CA VAL A 69 23.13 8.23 -0.17
C VAL A 69 23.66 8.65 1.20
N SER A 70 24.98 8.72 1.32
CA SER A 70 25.64 9.30 2.49
C SER A 70 25.82 10.81 2.31
N GLU A 71 26.08 11.55 3.40
CA GLU A 71 26.32 13.00 3.31
C GLU A 71 27.50 13.38 2.41
N ARG A 72 28.42 12.45 2.12
CA ARG A 72 29.56 12.65 1.21
C ARG A 72 29.24 12.31 -0.25
N GLY A 73 27.98 11.99 -0.55
CA GLY A 73 27.54 11.59 -1.89
C GLY A 73 27.92 10.17 -2.30
N ALA A 74 28.45 9.34 -1.40
CA ALA A 74 28.64 7.92 -1.68
C ALA A 74 27.28 7.21 -1.73
N LEU A 75 27.11 6.30 -2.68
CA LEU A 75 25.88 5.57 -2.97
C LEU A 75 26.00 4.11 -2.53
N THR A 76 24.92 3.55 -1.99
CA THR A 76 24.72 2.11 -1.83
C THR A 76 23.43 1.69 -2.52
N ASP A 77 23.47 0.55 -3.21
CA ASP A 77 22.35 -0.04 -3.94
C ASP A 77 21.59 -0.98 -3.00
N GLU A 78 20.32 -0.68 -2.74
CA GLU A 78 19.42 -1.53 -1.95
C GLU A 78 18.44 -2.32 -2.84
N GLY A 79 18.49 -2.11 -4.16
CA GLY A 79 17.60 -2.72 -5.14
C GLY A 79 16.15 -2.23 -5.04
N PHE A 80 15.23 -2.94 -5.69
CA PHE A 80 13.80 -2.58 -5.70
C PHE A 80 12.87 -3.70 -5.25
N ALA A 81 13.35 -4.95 -5.25
CA ALA A 81 12.53 -6.10 -4.86
C ALA A 81 12.03 -6.00 -3.42
N LEU A 82 12.89 -5.65 -2.46
CA LEU A 82 12.50 -5.50 -1.06
C LEU A 82 11.54 -4.33 -0.83
N PRO A 83 11.83 -3.10 -1.33
CA PRO A 83 10.87 -2.00 -1.35
C PRO A 83 9.51 -2.40 -1.93
N PHE A 84 9.51 -3.04 -3.10
CA PHE A 84 8.29 -3.48 -3.77
C PHE A 84 7.48 -4.47 -2.91
N LEU A 85 8.13 -5.48 -2.33
CA LEU A 85 7.44 -6.46 -1.47
C LEU A 85 6.87 -5.81 -0.20
N THR A 86 7.56 -4.83 0.38
CA THR A 86 7.02 -4.10 1.55
C THR A 86 5.80 -3.26 1.19
N LEU A 87 5.82 -2.55 0.06
CA LEU A 87 4.64 -1.85 -0.45
C LEU A 87 3.52 -2.82 -0.80
N PHE A 88 3.85 -3.98 -1.40
CA PHE A 88 2.88 -5.01 -1.76
C PHE A 88 2.11 -5.51 -0.53
N ALA A 89 2.85 -5.85 0.53
CA ALA A 89 2.24 -6.24 1.80
C ALA A 89 1.41 -5.10 2.42
N ALA A 90 1.92 -3.86 2.39
CA ALA A 90 1.24 -2.70 2.95
C ALA A 90 -0.11 -2.44 2.25
N HIS A 91 -0.17 -2.49 0.91
CA HIS A 91 -1.40 -2.31 0.15
C HIS A 91 -2.44 -3.38 0.45
N ILE A 92 -2.04 -4.65 0.51
CA ILE A 92 -2.94 -5.76 0.86
C ILE A 92 -3.54 -5.54 2.25
N ILE A 93 -2.69 -5.21 3.24
CA ILE A 93 -3.12 -4.96 4.62
C ILE A 93 -4.10 -3.78 4.67
N LEU A 94 -3.75 -2.66 4.02
CA LEU A 94 -4.55 -1.44 4.04
C LEU A 94 -5.92 -1.66 3.42
N ILE A 95 -6.00 -2.30 2.25
CA ILE A 95 -7.29 -2.58 1.60
C ILE A 95 -8.10 -3.59 2.41
N THR A 96 -7.47 -4.64 2.94
CA THR A 96 -8.16 -5.60 3.82
C THR A 96 -8.77 -4.88 5.02
N ALA A 97 -8.02 -4.00 5.67
CA ALA A 97 -8.48 -3.23 6.83
C ALA A 97 -9.64 -2.31 6.49
N VAL A 98 -9.54 -1.54 5.39
CA VAL A 98 -10.60 -0.64 4.92
C VAL A 98 -11.89 -1.43 4.63
N VAL A 99 -11.79 -2.54 3.93
CA VAL A 99 -12.93 -3.38 3.57
C VAL A 99 -13.56 -4.03 4.81
N LEU A 100 -12.75 -4.48 5.78
CA LEU A 100 -13.25 -4.96 7.07
C LEU A 100 -14.01 -3.87 7.83
N VAL A 101 -13.42 -2.68 7.96
CA VAL A 101 -14.03 -1.55 8.68
C VAL A 101 -15.35 -1.14 8.03
N ALA A 102 -15.39 -1.01 6.70
CA ALA A 102 -16.62 -0.70 5.96
C ALA A 102 -17.72 -1.76 6.18
N MET A 103 -17.35 -3.04 6.20
CA MET A 103 -18.28 -4.13 6.51
C MET A 103 -18.78 -4.12 7.95
N LEU A 104 -17.96 -3.67 8.91
CA LEU A 104 -18.38 -3.53 10.31
C LEU A 104 -19.32 -2.33 10.49
N TRP A 105 -19.03 -1.19 9.86
CA TRP A 105 -19.87 0.00 9.90
C TRP A 105 -21.25 -0.24 9.27
N THR A 106 -21.32 -0.91 8.12
CA THR A 106 -22.61 -1.26 7.47
C THR A 106 -23.44 -2.28 8.25
N ARG A 107 -22.85 -2.96 9.24
CA ARG A 107 -23.54 -3.93 10.10
C ARG A 107 -24.03 -3.36 11.42
N THR A 108 -23.63 -2.13 11.77
CA THR A 108 -24.14 -1.49 12.98
C THR A 108 -25.55 -1.00 12.64
N PRO A 109 -26.62 -1.58 13.22
CA PRO A 109 -27.96 -1.04 13.00
C PRO A 109 -27.95 0.38 13.54
N SER A 110 -28.43 1.35 12.76
CA SER A 110 -28.71 2.70 13.25
C SER A 110 -29.72 2.59 14.40
N ALA A 111 -29.22 2.46 15.62
CA ALA A 111 -30.00 2.43 16.84
C ALA A 111 -30.31 3.88 17.24
N ASP A 112 -31.17 4.53 16.44
CA ASP A 112 -31.79 5.80 16.82
C ASP A 112 -33.21 5.85 16.26
N THR A 113 -34.13 5.18 16.94
CA THR A 113 -35.51 5.65 17.02
C THR A 113 -36.16 5.17 18.32
N PRO A 114 -36.08 5.93 19.43
CA PRO A 114 -37.08 5.86 20.47
C PRO A 114 -38.05 7.03 20.25
N VAL A 115 -39.18 6.77 19.59
CA VAL A 115 -40.38 7.58 19.80
C VAL A 115 -41.48 6.64 20.27
N ALA A 116 -41.48 6.43 21.59
CA ALA A 116 -42.63 5.95 22.33
C ALA A 116 -43.20 7.14 23.12
N SER A 117 -44.30 7.70 22.60
CA SER A 117 -45.32 8.56 23.25
C SER A 117 -46.14 9.13 22.06
N ASP A 118 -47.45 8.97 21.90
CA ASP A 118 -48.50 8.75 22.88
C ASP A 118 -49.64 7.95 22.26
N ALA A 119 -50.12 6.97 23.03
CA ALA A 119 -51.51 6.57 22.99
C ALA A 119 -52.32 7.66 23.71
N VAL A 120 -53.17 8.37 22.98
CA VAL A 120 -54.35 9.02 23.57
C VAL A 120 -55.52 8.73 22.63
N GLU A 121 -56.36 7.80 23.07
CA GLU A 121 -57.73 7.62 22.59
C GLU A 121 -58.51 8.93 22.73
N LEU A 122 -59.20 9.35 21.67
CA LEU A 122 -60.43 10.14 21.70
C LEU A 122 -61.34 9.67 20.56
#